data_AF-T1FY93-F1
#
_entry.id   AF-T1FY93-F1
#
_cell.length_a   1.000
_cell.length_b   1.000
_cell.length_c   1.000
_cell.angle_alpha   90.00
_cell.angle_beta   90.00
_cell.angle_gamma   90.00
#
_symmetry.space_group_name_H-M   'P 1'
#
loop_
_entity.id
_entity.type
_entity.pdbx_description
1 polymer ?
#
loop_
_entity_poly.entity_id
_entity_poly.type
_entity_poly.pdbx_seq_one_letter_code
_entity_poly.pdbx_strand_id
1 'polypeptide(L)'
;THISALPVEILTYIFKWVVSSNLDTDSLESLALVCKSFYSLARAEDIWKLICMRTWEKNIALSSYSSFRQMFMKRPRVKFNGCYINKTTYFRSGEKSFDGLYKPMHVVHSFRYLRFYPEGTVYMLTSPKLPLNVLPDLKTRNTYVQGLLQGHYKLNNDKVGYSASYGYHKLNFSVMNKLFLNLFKFGCDGRIYE
;
A
#
# COMPACT_ATOMS: atom_id res chain seq x y z
N THR A 1 5.44 22.87 -29.40
CA THR A 1 4.03 22.79 -28.99
C THR A 1 3.97 22.70 -27.48
N HIS A 2 3.15 23.52 -26.81
CA HIS A 2 3.09 23.59 -25.34
C HIS A 2 1.83 22.89 -24.81
N ILE A 3 1.90 22.25 -23.64
CA ILE A 3 0.78 21.50 -23.06
C ILE A 3 -0.47 22.37 -22.80
N SER A 4 -0.28 23.67 -22.59
CA SER A 4 -1.39 24.61 -22.39
C SER A 4 -2.23 24.88 -23.65
N ALA A 5 -1.77 24.47 -24.83
CA ALA A 5 -2.51 24.60 -26.07
C ALA A 5 -3.53 23.47 -26.29
N LEU A 6 -3.55 22.46 -25.40
CA LEU A 6 -4.48 21.35 -25.47
C LEU A 6 -5.89 21.77 -24.98
N PRO A 7 -6.96 21.28 -25.62
CA PRO A 7 -8.31 21.39 -25.10
C PRO A 7 -8.44 20.78 -23.70
N VAL A 8 -9.36 21.33 -22.90
CA VAL A 8 -9.56 20.93 -21.49
C VAL A 8 -9.98 19.46 -21.36
N GLU A 9 -10.68 18.93 -22.35
CA GLU A 9 -11.13 17.55 -22.43
C GLU A 9 -9.94 16.60 -22.53
N ILE A 10 -8.92 16.97 -23.31
CA ILE A 10 -7.69 16.19 -23.48
C ILE A 10 -6.88 16.21 -22.18
N LEU A 11 -6.76 17.38 -21.54
CA LEU A 11 -6.11 17.48 -20.23
C LEU A 11 -6.82 16.64 -19.17
N THR A 12 -8.16 16.66 -19.16
CA THR A 12 -8.97 15.84 -18.25
C THR A 12 -8.74 14.34 -18.51
N TYR A 13 -8.66 13.93 -19.78
CA TYR A 13 -8.35 12.55 -20.15
C TYR A 13 -6.95 12.12 -19.67
N ILE A 14 -5.93 12.98 -19.84
CA ILE A 14 -4.57 12.74 -19.32
C ILE A 14 -4.59 12.55 -17.81
N PHE A 15 -5.30 13.42 -17.07
CA PHE A 15 -5.38 13.33 -15.60
C PHE A 15 -6.08 12.03 -15.16
N LYS A 16 -7.16 11.64 -15.84
CA LYS A 16 -7.82 10.35 -15.62
C LYS A 16 -6.88 9.17 -15.89
N TRP A 17 -6.03 9.26 -16.90
CA TRP A 17 -5.07 8.21 -17.25
C TRP A 17 -3.98 8.04 -16.19
N VAL A 18 -3.42 9.15 -15.69
CA VAL A 18 -2.45 9.15 -14.57
C VAL A 18 -3.01 8.40 -13.36
N VAL A 19 -4.28 8.66 -13.04
CA VAL A 19 -4.96 8.02 -11.91
C VAL A 19 -5.33 6.56 -12.20
N SER A 20 -5.73 6.22 -13.43
CA SER A 20 -6.24 4.88 -13.75
C SER A 20 -5.16 3.78 -13.67
N SER A 21 -3.93 4.10 -14.09
CA SER A 21 -2.83 3.12 -14.20
C SER A 21 -2.38 2.57 -12.84
N ASN A 22 -2.02 3.46 -11.90
CA ASN A 22 -1.44 3.10 -10.61
C ASN A 22 -2.21 3.62 -9.39
N LEU A 23 -3.37 4.26 -9.60
CA LEU A 23 -4.09 4.98 -8.54
C LEU A 23 -3.19 5.98 -7.79
N ASP A 24 -2.33 6.66 -8.53
CA ASP A 24 -1.33 7.57 -7.97
C ASP A 24 -1.94 8.96 -7.69
N THR A 25 -2.52 9.08 -6.50
CA THR A 25 -3.10 10.34 -6.04
C THR A 25 -2.03 11.38 -5.70
N ASP A 26 -0.79 10.97 -5.45
CA ASP A 26 0.29 11.88 -5.08
C ASP A 26 0.79 12.64 -6.31
N SER A 27 0.87 11.96 -7.46
CA SER A 27 1.08 12.60 -8.76
C SER A 27 -0.03 13.59 -9.12
N LEU A 28 -1.29 13.28 -8.79
CA LEU A 28 -2.42 14.18 -9.03
C LEU A 28 -2.33 15.47 -8.19
N GLU A 29 -1.95 15.37 -6.92
CA GLU A 29 -1.73 16.54 -6.06
C GLU A 29 -0.50 17.33 -6.53
N SER A 30 0.56 16.66 -7.00
CA SER A 30 1.73 17.33 -7.59
C SER A 30 1.36 18.13 -8.84
N LEU A 31 0.51 17.59 -9.72
CA LEU A 31 -0.03 18.32 -10.88
C LEU A 31 -0.85 19.53 -10.43
N ALA A 32 -1.64 19.40 -9.37
CA ALA A 32 -2.45 20.49 -8.84
C ALA A 32 -1.63 21.70 -8.36
N LEU A 33 -0.36 21.51 -8.01
CA LEU A 33 0.54 22.57 -7.56
C LEU A 33 1.18 23.36 -8.71
N VAL A 34 1.06 22.91 -9.96
CA VAL A 34 1.73 23.54 -11.11
C VAL A 34 1.09 24.88 -11.49
N CYS A 35 -0.24 24.93 -11.63
CA CYS A 35 -0.96 26.15 -12.02
C CYS A 35 -2.43 26.14 -11.58
N LYS A 36 -3.11 27.29 -11.67
CA LYS A 36 -4.54 27.42 -11.31
C LYS A 36 -5.46 26.49 -12.12
N SER A 37 -5.21 26.33 -13.41
CA SER A 37 -6.00 25.45 -14.27
C SER A 37 -5.84 23.98 -13.88
N PHE A 38 -4.60 23.55 -13.59
CA PHE A 38 -4.32 22.18 -13.14
C PHE A 38 -4.89 21.92 -11.75
N TYR A 39 -4.84 22.93 -10.87
CA TYR A 39 -5.47 22.87 -9.55
C TYR A 39 -6.97 22.57 -9.65
N SER A 40 -7.67 23.22 -10.57
CA SER A 40 -9.10 23.00 -10.83
C SER A 40 -9.36 21.63 -11.44
N LEU A 41 -8.58 21.22 -12.44
CA LEU A 41 -8.74 19.92 -13.10
C LEU A 41 -8.45 18.75 -12.18
N ALA A 42 -7.41 18.82 -11.34
CA ALA A 42 -7.09 17.78 -10.36
C ALA A 42 -8.19 17.58 -9.30
N ARG A 43 -9.06 18.57 -9.11
CA ARG A 43 -10.18 18.54 -8.17
C ARG A 43 -11.53 18.22 -8.84
N ALA A 44 -11.52 17.86 -10.12
CA ALA A 44 -12.73 17.49 -10.83
C ALA A 44 -13.39 16.25 -10.21
N GLU A 45 -14.70 16.32 -9.96
CA GLU A 45 -15.45 15.33 -9.19
C GLU A 45 -15.48 13.95 -9.87
N ASP A 46 -15.42 13.92 -11.20
CA ASP A 46 -15.36 12.72 -12.01
C ASP A 46 -14.06 11.92 -11.80
N ILE A 47 -12.91 12.58 -11.64
CA ILE A 47 -11.64 11.95 -11.29
C ILE A 47 -11.75 11.29 -9.91
N TRP A 48 -12.24 12.03 -8.91
CA TRP A 48 -12.38 11.50 -7.55
C TRP A 48 -13.41 10.38 -7.44
N LYS A 49 -14.48 10.42 -8.25
CA LYS A 49 -15.44 9.34 -8.38
C LYS A 49 -14.77 8.06 -8.91
N LEU A 50 -13.95 8.17 -9.97
CA LEU A 50 -13.18 7.04 -10.52
C LEU A 50 -12.21 6.47 -9.49
N ILE A 51 -11.52 7.33 -8.74
CA ILE A 51 -10.62 6.90 -7.64
C ILE A 51 -11.38 6.09 -6.60
N CYS A 52 -12.54 6.60 -6.16
CA CYS A 52 -13.36 5.93 -5.16
C CYS A 52 -13.90 4.59 -5.68
N MET A 53 -14.33 4.53 -6.94
CA MET A 53 -14.77 3.29 -7.59
C MET A 53 -13.68 2.23 -7.58
N ARG A 54 -12.45 2.61 -7.94
CA ARG A 54 -11.33 1.67 -8.00
C ARG A 54 -10.82 1.26 -6.62
N THR A 55 -11.01 2.10 -5.60
CA THR A 55 -10.55 1.82 -4.23
C THR A 55 -11.46 0.85 -3.48
N TRP A 56 -12.79 1.04 -3.57
CA TRP A 56 -13.74 0.30 -2.74
C TRP A 56 -14.63 -0.67 -3.52
N GLU A 57 -14.68 -0.58 -4.86
CA GLU A 57 -15.54 -1.34 -5.81
C GLU A 57 -17.06 -1.23 -5.55
N LYS A 58 -17.49 -1.41 -4.30
CA LYS A 58 -18.87 -1.41 -3.81
C LYS A 58 -19.07 -0.28 -2.78
N ASN A 59 -20.33 0.10 -2.55
CA ASN A 59 -20.73 1.09 -1.53
C ASN A 59 -20.07 2.46 -1.69
N ILE A 60 -20.24 3.08 -2.86
CA ILE A 60 -19.76 4.43 -3.17
C ILE A 60 -20.89 5.45 -2.95
N ALA A 61 -21.68 5.25 -1.89
CA ALA A 61 -22.73 6.18 -1.55
C ALA A 61 -22.10 7.40 -0.88
N LEU A 62 -22.35 8.59 -1.44
CA LEU A 62 -22.01 9.88 -0.84
C LEU A 62 -22.87 10.20 0.39
N SER A 63 -23.76 9.31 0.83
CA SER A 63 -24.73 9.58 1.91
C SER A 63 -24.10 10.05 3.22
N SER A 64 -22.81 9.79 3.45
CA SER A 64 -22.06 10.25 4.63
C SER A 64 -20.99 11.31 4.32
N TYR A 65 -20.85 11.77 3.07
CA TYR A 65 -19.75 12.64 2.64
C TYR A 65 -20.22 13.73 1.67
N SER A 66 -19.61 14.92 1.74
CA SER A 66 -19.98 16.05 0.88
C SER A 66 -19.45 15.95 -0.55
N SER A 67 -18.37 15.17 -0.78
CA SER A 67 -17.77 14.94 -2.10
C SER A 67 -16.98 13.64 -2.14
N PHE A 68 -16.72 13.10 -3.35
CA PHE A 68 -15.88 11.91 -3.51
C PHE A 68 -14.46 12.14 -3.01
N ARG A 69 -13.93 13.36 -3.16
CA ARG A 69 -12.63 13.71 -2.58
C ARG A 69 -12.64 13.62 -1.06
N GLN A 70 -13.67 14.17 -0.41
CA GLN A 70 -13.79 14.10 1.05
C GLN A 70 -13.95 12.65 1.52
N MET A 71 -14.77 11.88 0.81
CA MET A 71 -14.91 10.44 1.02
C MET A 71 -13.56 9.74 0.91
N PHE A 72 -12.78 10.05 -0.13
CA PHE A 72 -11.47 9.44 -0.32
C PHE A 72 -10.53 9.72 0.85
N MET A 73 -10.52 10.95 1.36
CA MET A 73 -9.64 11.34 2.45
C MET A 73 -10.06 10.73 3.79
N LYS A 74 -11.37 10.68 4.10
CA LYS A 74 -11.88 10.26 5.41
C LYS A 74 -12.10 8.76 5.54
N ARG A 75 -12.46 8.07 4.46
CA ARG A 75 -12.80 6.64 4.51
C ARG A 75 -11.53 5.77 4.61
N PRO A 76 -11.46 4.81 5.54
CA PRO A 76 -10.36 3.86 5.61
C PRO A 76 -10.18 3.07 4.30
N ARG A 77 -8.93 2.91 3.87
CA ARG A 77 -8.55 2.18 2.66
C ARG A 77 -7.14 1.60 2.75
N VAL A 78 -6.89 0.65 1.87
CA VAL A 78 -5.53 0.22 1.54
C VAL A 78 -4.83 1.32 0.76
N LYS A 79 -3.60 1.64 1.18
CA LYS A 79 -2.68 2.55 0.52
C LYS A 79 -1.80 1.72 -0.43
N PHE A 80 -1.77 2.10 -1.71
CA PHE A 80 -0.96 1.41 -2.72
C PHE A 80 0.44 2.01 -2.88
N ASN A 81 0.61 3.28 -2.50
CA ASN A 81 1.92 3.90 -2.46
C ASN A 81 2.63 3.57 -1.14
N GLY A 82 3.48 2.55 -1.15
CA GLY A 82 4.35 2.16 -0.04
C GLY A 82 4.27 0.68 0.31
N CYS A 83 4.84 0.33 1.45
CA CYS A 83 4.83 -1.03 2.00
C CYS A 83 4.40 -0.99 3.46
N TYR A 84 3.58 -1.97 3.85
CA TYR A 84 3.15 -2.20 5.22
C TYR A 84 4.12 -3.15 5.90
N ILE A 85 4.61 -2.79 7.08
CA ILE A 85 5.65 -3.52 7.79
C ILE A 85 5.19 -3.92 9.18
N ASN A 86 4.99 -5.22 9.40
CA ASN A 86 4.72 -5.76 10.73
C ASN A 86 6.03 -6.32 11.34
N LYS A 87 6.41 -5.84 12.52
CA LYS A 87 7.53 -6.36 13.31
C LYS A 87 7.02 -7.38 14.32
N THR A 88 7.49 -8.62 14.21
CA THR A 88 7.25 -9.68 15.19
C THR A 88 8.53 -9.92 15.99
N THR A 89 8.40 -9.99 17.31
CA THR A 89 9.51 -10.31 18.21
C THR A 89 9.14 -11.54 19.02
N TYR A 90 10.01 -12.55 19.04
CA TYR A 90 9.81 -13.72 19.89
C TYR A 90 11.11 -14.11 20.58
N PHE A 91 10.96 -14.78 21.72
CA PHE A 91 12.08 -15.30 22.49
C PHE A 91 12.29 -16.77 22.11
N ARG A 92 13.52 -17.14 21.78
CA ARG A 92 13.92 -18.54 21.61
C ARG A 92 14.95 -18.92 22.66
N SER A 93 14.82 -20.11 23.23
CA SER A 93 15.85 -20.67 24.09
C SER A 93 17.11 -20.93 23.27
N GLY A 94 18.27 -20.51 23.79
CA GLY A 94 19.57 -20.88 23.26
C GLY A 94 20.00 -22.27 23.73
N GLU A 95 21.16 -22.69 23.26
CA GLU A 95 21.76 -23.97 23.67
C GLU A 95 22.09 -23.95 25.17
N LYS A 96 21.72 -25.02 25.87
CA LYS A 96 21.95 -25.12 27.31
C LYS A 96 23.43 -25.42 27.56
N SER A 97 24.02 -24.78 28.57
CA SER A 97 25.33 -25.21 29.08
C SER A 97 25.26 -26.64 29.61
N PHE A 98 26.34 -27.42 29.50
CA PHE A 98 26.45 -28.78 30.06
C PHE A 98 26.08 -28.85 31.55
N ASP A 99 26.38 -27.79 32.31
CA ASP A 99 26.12 -27.71 33.75
C ASP A 99 24.65 -27.36 34.11
N GLY A 100 23.80 -27.10 33.12
CA GLY A 100 22.36 -26.80 33.30
C GLY A 100 22.01 -25.47 33.99
N LEU A 101 23.00 -24.76 34.53
CA LEU A 101 22.86 -23.49 35.25
C LEU A 101 22.55 -22.31 34.33
N TYR A 102 23.10 -22.29 33.13
CA TYR A 102 22.92 -21.21 32.17
C TYR A 102 21.92 -21.60 31.07
N LYS A 103 20.81 -20.85 31.01
CA LYS A 103 19.75 -20.98 29.99
C LYS A 103 19.64 -19.67 29.20
N PRO A 104 20.48 -19.49 28.16
CA PRO A 104 20.44 -18.27 27.37
C PRO A 104 19.08 -18.14 26.67
N MET A 105 18.57 -16.91 26.58
CA MET A 105 17.37 -16.57 25.82
C MET A 105 17.76 -15.58 24.73
N HIS A 106 17.44 -15.90 23.48
CA HIS A 106 17.69 -15.02 22.34
C HIS A 106 16.41 -14.31 21.93
N VAL A 107 16.50 -12.99 21.77
CA VAL A 107 15.44 -12.17 21.18
C VAL A 107 15.59 -12.18 19.67
N VAL A 108 14.60 -12.71 18.96
CA VAL A 108 14.59 -12.74 17.50
C VAL A 108 13.56 -11.76 16.98
N HIS A 109 14.01 -10.90 16.07
CA HIS A 109 13.17 -9.95 15.36
C HIS A 109 12.96 -10.42 13.92
N SER A 110 11.71 -10.43 13.47
CA SER A 110 11.36 -10.63 12.07
C SER A 110 10.38 -9.58 11.59
N PHE A 111 10.46 -9.25 10.31
CA PHE A 111 9.58 -8.28 9.67
C PHE A 111 8.77 -8.97 8.58
N ARG A 112 7.48 -8.67 8.52
CA ARG A 112 6.60 -9.03 7.42
C ARG A 112 6.24 -7.78 6.64
N TYR A 113 6.70 -7.75 5.40
CA TYR A 113 6.46 -6.70 4.43
C TYR A 113 5.28 -7.10 3.55
N LEU A 114 4.30 -6.21 3.40
CA LEU A 114 3.13 -6.36 2.55
C LEU A 114 3.00 -5.17 1.63
N ARG A 115 2.99 -5.40 0.31
CA ARG A 115 2.77 -4.36 -0.68
C ARG A 115 1.53 -4.70 -1.51
N PHE A 116 0.55 -3.80 -1.49
CA PHE A 116 -0.70 -3.96 -2.21
C PHE A 116 -0.67 -3.14 -3.49
N TYR A 117 -1.34 -3.64 -4.52
CA TYR A 117 -1.47 -2.97 -5.80
C TYR A 117 -2.94 -2.80 -6.21
N PRO A 118 -3.30 -1.73 -6.93
CA PRO A 118 -4.70 -1.43 -7.27
C PRO A 118 -5.43 -2.52 -8.04
N GLU A 119 -4.72 -3.39 -8.76
CA GLU A 119 -5.32 -4.53 -9.48
C GLU A 119 -5.76 -5.71 -8.60
N GLY A 120 -5.56 -5.64 -7.27
CA GLY A 120 -5.91 -6.73 -6.36
C GLY A 120 -4.75 -7.69 -6.08
N THR A 121 -3.54 -7.39 -6.54
CA THR A 121 -2.31 -8.17 -6.24
C THR A 121 -1.67 -7.72 -4.94
N VAL A 122 -1.13 -8.66 -4.18
CA VAL A 122 -0.32 -8.41 -2.99
C VAL A 122 1.01 -9.15 -3.08
N TYR A 123 2.09 -8.45 -2.70
CA TYR A 123 3.40 -9.05 -2.45
C TYR A 123 3.63 -9.15 -0.95
N MET A 124 4.12 -10.32 -0.51
CA MET A 124 4.51 -10.56 0.87
C MET A 124 5.95 -11.04 0.93
N LEU A 125 6.73 -10.46 1.83
CA LEU A 125 8.05 -10.97 2.19
C LEU A 125 8.19 -11.04 3.70
N THR A 126 8.69 -12.16 4.22
CA THR A 126 9.08 -12.26 5.64
C THR A 126 10.60 -12.33 5.70
N SER A 127 11.22 -11.37 6.39
CA SER A 127 12.67 -11.26 6.46
C SER A 127 13.11 -10.67 7.81
N PRO A 128 14.23 -11.12 8.39
CA PRO A 128 14.81 -10.49 9.57
C PRO A 128 15.55 -9.18 9.25
N LYS A 129 15.77 -8.88 7.95
CA LYS A 129 16.46 -7.66 7.51
C LYS A 129 15.62 -6.43 7.84
N LEU A 130 16.31 -5.33 8.20
CA LEU A 130 15.69 -4.04 8.48
C LEU A 130 15.01 -3.46 7.23
N PRO A 131 13.95 -2.63 7.40
CA PRO A 131 13.20 -2.06 6.29
C PRO A 131 14.04 -1.38 5.22
N LEU A 132 15.04 -0.59 5.61
CA LEU A 132 15.91 0.15 4.69
C LEU A 132 16.62 -0.75 3.66
N ASN A 133 16.89 -2.01 4.04
CA ASN A 133 17.58 -2.97 3.16
C ASN A 133 16.62 -3.77 2.28
N VAL A 134 15.31 -3.70 2.52
CA VAL A 134 14.30 -4.54 1.86
C VAL A 134 13.37 -3.71 0.97
N LEU A 135 13.07 -2.47 1.38
CA LEU A 135 12.16 -1.59 0.67
C LEU A 135 12.60 -1.23 -0.76
N PRO A 136 13.90 -1.00 -1.06
CA PRO A 136 14.33 -0.78 -2.44
C PRO A 136 14.00 -1.97 -3.34
N ASP A 137 14.20 -3.18 -2.83
CA ASP A 137 13.91 -4.43 -3.53
C ASP A 137 12.42 -4.70 -3.68
N LEU A 138 11.56 -4.04 -2.90
CA LEU A 138 10.11 -4.15 -3.01
C LEU A 138 9.50 -2.99 -3.81
N LYS A 139 10.30 -2.06 -4.34
CA LYS A 139 9.83 -0.85 -5.05
C LYS A 139 9.38 -1.13 -6.48
N THR A 140 9.96 -2.10 -7.16
CA THR A 140 9.54 -2.50 -8.51
C THR A 140 8.69 -3.78 -8.45
N ARG A 141 7.98 -4.10 -9.53
CA ARG A 141 7.22 -5.36 -9.64
C ARG A 141 8.09 -6.53 -10.13
N ASN A 142 9.21 -6.23 -10.77
CA ASN A 142 10.13 -7.21 -11.33
C ASN A 142 11.27 -7.49 -10.35
N THR A 143 10.93 -8.11 -9.22
CA THR A 143 11.84 -8.26 -8.09
C THR A 143 12.10 -9.73 -7.85
N TYR A 144 13.30 -10.20 -8.22
CA TYR A 144 13.78 -11.56 -7.95
C TYR A 144 14.24 -11.69 -6.49
N VAL A 145 13.36 -11.35 -5.56
CA VAL A 145 13.66 -11.43 -4.13
C VAL A 145 13.33 -12.82 -3.64
N GLN A 146 14.33 -13.51 -3.12
CA GLN A 146 14.17 -14.86 -2.58
C GLN A 146 13.13 -14.85 -1.45
N GLY A 147 12.14 -15.75 -1.54
CA GLY A 147 11.07 -15.87 -0.55
C GLY A 147 9.96 -14.82 -0.68
N LEU A 148 9.95 -14.02 -1.75
CA LEU A 148 8.82 -13.15 -2.09
C LEU A 148 7.62 -14.02 -2.52
N LEU A 149 6.51 -13.85 -1.81
CA LEU A 149 5.25 -14.51 -2.13
C LEU A 149 4.36 -13.52 -2.88
N GLN A 150 3.79 -13.96 -3.99
CA GLN A 150 2.77 -13.21 -4.71
C GLN A 150 1.40 -13.83 -4.46
N GLY A 151 0.38 -12.99 -4.40
CA GLY A 151 -1.00 -13.46 -4.51
C GLY A 151 -2.00 -12.32 -4.63
N HIS A 152 -3.20 -12.54 -4.11
CA HIS A 152 -4.33 -11.64 -4.30
C HIS A 152 -4.97 -11.23 -2.98
N TYR A 153 -5.54 -10.03 -2.95
CA TYR A 153 -6.31 -9.53 -1.82
C TYR A 153 -7.71 -9.11 -2.27
N LYS A 154 -8.64 -9.09 -1.31
CA LYS A 154 -9.98 -8.57 -1.46
C LYS A 154 -10.36 -7.72 -0.27
N LEU A 155 -11.07 -6.64 -0.55
CA LEU A 155 -11.64 -5.76 0.46
C LEU A 155 -13.06 -6.19 0.75
N ASN A 156 -13.35 -6.43 2.02
CA ASN A 156 -14.70 -6.73 2.48
C ASN A 156 -15.07 -5.78 3.60
N ASN A 157 -15.83 -4.74 3.26
CA ASN A 157 -16.15 -3.59 4.12
C ASN A 157 -14.87 -2.95 4.69
N ASP A 158 -14.55 -3.29 5.94
CA ASP A 158 -13.39 -2.79 6.69
C ASP A 158 -12.34 -3.88 6.97
N LYS A 159 -12.36 -4.99 6.25
CA LYS A 159 -11.37 -6.06 6.42
C LYS A 159 -10.69 -6.35 5.08
N VAL A 160 -9.37 -6.50 5.12
CA VAL A 160 -8.56 -6.90 3.98
C VAL A 160 -8.25 -8.39 4.15
N GLY A 161 -8.86 -9.23 3.32
CA GLY A 161 -8.46 -10.63 3.22
C GLY A 161 -7.41 -10.77 2.12
N TYR A 162 -6.31 -11.47 2.36
CA TYR A 162 -5.34 -11.74 1.31
C TYR A 162 -4.80 -13.17 1.36
N SER A 163 -4.47 -13.70 0.20
CA SER A 163 -3.83 -15.00 0.04
C SER A 163 -2.56 -14.82 -0.79
N ALA A 164 -1.42 -15.30 -0.29
CA ALA A 164 -0.15 -15.30 -1.01
C ALA A 164 0.41 -16.72 -1.07
N SER A 165 1.04 -17.08 -2.19
CA SER A 165 1.55 -18.43 -2.43
C SER A 165 2.95 -18.41 -3.04
N TYR A 166 3.73 -19.44 -2.74
CA TYR A 166 5.00 -19.74 -3.42
C TYR A 166 5.10 -21.25 -3.61
N GLY A 167 5.10 -21.68 -4.87
CA GLY A 167 4.91 -23.09 -5.23
C GLY A 167 3.56 -23.63 -4.73
N TYR A 168 3.57 -24.82 -4.12
CA TYR A 168 2.36 -25.49 -3.60
C TYR A 168 1.87 -24.97 -2.24
N HIS A 169 2.62 -24.08 -1.56
CA HIS A 169 2.24 -23.55 -0.26
C HIS A 169 1.39 -22.28 -0.43
N LYS A 170 0.11 -22.38 -0.05
CA LYS A 170 -0.83 -21.26 0.00
C LYS A 170 -0.98 -20.78 1.44
N LEU A 171 -0.71 -19.51 1.69
CA LEU A 171 -0.96 -18.88 2.98
C LEU A 171 -2.16 -17.93 2.86
N ASN A 172 -3.21 -18.20 3.63
CA ASN A 172 -4.38 -17.33 3.72
C ASN A 172 -4.29 -16.52 5.02
N PHE A 173 -4.42 -15.20 4.92
CA PHE A 173 -4.42 -14.32 6.07
C PHE A 173 -5.57 -13.32 5.95
N SER A 174 -6.14 -12.93 7.10
CA SER A 174 -7.10 -11.83 7.18
C SER A 174 -6.49 -10.74 8.05
N VAL A 175 -6.42 -9.53 7.51
CA VAL A 175 -6.00 -8.33 8.25
C VAL A 175 -7.24 -7.47 8.47
N MET A 176 -7.56 -7.22 9.74
CA MET A 176 -8.60 -6.24 10.08
C MET A 176 -8.09 -4.81 9.86
N ASN A 177 -8.94 -3.88 9.36
CA ASN A 177 -8.55 -2.47 9.24
C ASN A 177 -8.11 -1.84 10.57
N LYS A 178 -8.47 -2.40 11.74
CA LYS A 178 -7.99 -1.90 13.04
C LYS A 178 -6.53 -2.25 13.35
N LEU A 179 -5.89 -3.13 12.57
CA LEU A 179 -4.46 -3.46 12.70
C LEU A 179 -3.52 -2.55 11.89
N PHE A 180 -4.04 -1.52 11.22
CA PHE A 180 -3.20 -0.49 10.58
C PHE A 180 -2.53 0.47 11.59
N LEU A 181 -2.77 0.33 12.90
CA LEU A 181 -2.32 1.23 13.96
C LEU A 181 -0.83 1.15 14.34
N ASN A 182 -0.01 0.26 13.76
CA ASN A 182 1.44 0.21 14.01
C ASN A 182 2.28 -0.01 12.74
N LEU A 183 1.74 0.29 11.56
CA LEU A 183 2.44 0.06 10.29
C LEU A 183 3.17 1.34 9.89
N PHE A 184 4.46 1.42 10.26
CA PHE A 184 5.38 2.41 9.70
C PHE A 184 5.29 2.34 8.17
N LYS A 185 4.64 3.34 7.56
CA LYS A 185 4.60 3.49 6.11
C LYS A 185 5.94 4.07 5.71
N PHE A 186 6.78 3.27 5.09
CA PHE A 186 7.89 3.81 4.33
C PHE A 186 7.38 4.19 2.95
N GLY A 187 7.49 5.47 2.60
CA GLY A 187 7.39 5.87 1.20
C GLY A 187 8.56 5.28 0.40
N CYS A 188 8.42 5.27 -0.92
CA CYS A 188 9.47 4.80 -1.84
C CYS A 188 10.74 5.69 -1.84
N ASP A 189 10.76 6.72 -0.98
CA ASP A 189 11.79 7.71 -0.66
C ASP A 189 12.49 7.43 0.70
N GLY A 190 12.09 6.38 1.43
CA GLY A 190 12.68 6.02 2.72
C GLY A 190 12.17 6.84 3.91
N ARG A 191 11.18 7.72 3.71
CA ARG A 191 10.58 8.52 4.80
C ARG A 191 9.45 7.78 5.48
N ILE A 192 9.36 7.93 6.80
CA ILE A 192 8.26 7.45 7.63
C ILE A 192 7.10 8.42 7.48
N TYR A 193 5.95 7.93 7.01
CA TYR A 193 4.71 8.67 7.03
C TYR A 193 3.84 8.09 8.16
N GLU A 194 3.61 8.87 9.21
CA GLU A 194 2.63 8.58 10.26
C GLU A 194 1.19 8.56 9.69
#